data_AF-A0A699Q522-F1
#
_entry.id   AF-A0A699Q522-F1
#
_cell.length_a   1.000
_cell.length_b   1.000
_cell.length_c   1.000
_cell.angle_alpha   90.00
_cell.angle_beta   90.00
_cell.angle_gamma   90.00
#
_symmetry.space_group_name_H-M   'P 1'
#
loop_
_entity.id
_entity.type
_entity.pdbx_description
1 polymer ?
#
loop_
_entity_poly.entity_id
_entity_poly.type
_entity_poly.pdbx_seq_one_letter_code
_entity_poly.pdbx_strand_id
1 'polypeptide(L)'
;MADGNLVSTNTVIKGATLTLLNQPFEINLMPIKLGSFDIVIGMDWLSKYHAKILRDEKVVHIPIDSETFIIRVMEKKKSDEKRIEDIPVVREFPDIFPKDLPGLPLIRQVEFQIDLIPRAAPVARAPYRLAPSEMQELSNKTLKKTLK
;
A
#
# COMPACT_ATOMS: atom_id res chain seq x y z
N MET A 1 8.98 -2.47 2.16
CA MET A 1 9.83 -2.12 3.32
C MET A 1 10.85 -3.24 3.49
N ALA A 2 12.07 -2.94 3.96
CA ALA A 2 13.07 -3.97 4.23
C ALA A 2 12.59 -4.87 5.37
N ASP A 3 12.62 -6.19 5.16
CA ASP A 3 12.17 -7.22 6.11
C ASP A 3 13.27 -7.68 7.08
N GLY A 4 14.49 -7.14 6.91
CA GLY A 4 15.65 -7.48 7.73
C GLY A 4 16.31 -8.80 7.34
N ASN A 5 15.83 -9.48 6.30
CA ASN A 5 16.41 -10.72 5.84
C ASN A 5 17.74 -10.47 5.12
N LEU A 6 18.78 -11.22 5.51
CA LEU A 6 20.07 -11.19 4.83
C LEU A 6 19.95 -11.93 3.49
N VAL A 7 20.16 -11.20 2.40
CA VAL A 7 20.27 -11.79 1.06
C VAL A 7 21.68 -11.54 0.54
N SER A 8 22.40 -12.62 0.23
CA SER A 8 23.76 -12.57 -0.30
C SER A 8 23.83 -13.21 -1.68
N THR A 9 24.68 -12.68 -2.55
CA THR A 9 25.05 -13.30 -3.83
C THR A 9 26.57 -13.35 -3.95
N ASN A 10 27.10 -14.39 -4.61
CA ASN A 10 28.52 -14.56 -4.89
C ASN A 10 28.90 -14.24 -6.35
N THR A 11 27.94 -13.74 -7.13
CA THR A 11 28.14 -13.43 -8.55
C THR A 11 28.04 -11.94 -8.80
N VAL A 12 28.89 -11.44 -9.69
CA VAL A 12 28.87 -10.06 -10.18
C VAL A 12 28.94 -10.11 -11.70
N ILE A 13 27.92 -9.55 -12.34
CA ILE A 13 27.90 -9.34 -13.79
C ILE A 13 28.61 -8.02 -14.05
N LYS A 14 29.83 -8.09 -14.58
CA LYS A 14 30.66 -6.90 -14.83
C LYS A 14 30.37 -6.32 -16.21
N GLY A 15 30.47 -5.00 -16.33
CA GLY A 15 30.36 -4.30 -17.62
C GLY A 15 29.00 -4.43 -18.30
N ALA A 16 27.93 -4.62 -17.53
CA ALA A 16 26.57 -4.61 -18.07
C ALA A 16 26.20 -3.20 -18.52
N THR A 17 25.25 -3.09 -19.46
CA THR A 17 24.80 -1.79 -19.98
C THR A 17 23.44 -1.43 -19.40
N LEU A 18 23.40 -0.32 -18.66
CA LEU A 18 22.18 0.35 -18.24
C LEU A 18 21.86 1.46 -19.25
N THR A 19 20.78 1.32 -19.99
CA THR A 19 20.37 2.33 -20.98
C THR A 19 19.38 3.31 -20.33
N LEU A 20 19.76 4.59 -20.25
CA LEU A 20 18.90 5.68 -19.75
C LEU A 20 18.73 6.72 -20.84
N LEU A 21 17.48 7.05 -21.22
CA LEU A 21 17.19 8.03 -22.28
C LEU A 21 17.99 7.75 -23.58
N ASN A 22 18.05 6.48 -23.99
CA ASN A 22 18.82 5.97 -25.13
C ASN A 22 20.35 6.12 -25.02
N GLN A 23 20.88 6.54 -23.88
CA GLN A 23 22.31 6.58 -23.60
C GLN A 23 22.75 5.34 -22.80
N PRO A 24 23.78 4.60 -23.27
CA PRO A 24 24.30 3.44 -22.55
C PRO A 24 25.27 3.85 -21.45
N PHE A 25 25.10 3.27 -20.26
CA PHE A 25 26.01 3.41 -19.12
C PHE A 25 26.52 2.06 -18.67
N GLU A 26 27.81 1.97 -18.39
CA GLU A 26 28.41 0.73 -17.89
C GLU A 26 28.16 0.60 -16.37
N ILE A 27 27.58 -0.52 -15.95
CA ILE A 27 27.26 -0.85 -14.56
C ILE A 27 27.66 -2.29 -14.23
N ASN A 28 28.07 -2.52 -12.99
CA ASN A 28 28.22 -3.88 -12.46
C ASN A 28 26.93 -4.26 -11.72
N LEU A 29 26.38 -5.43 -12.02
CA LEU A 29 25.12 -5.88 -11.44
C LEU A 29 25.33 -7.11 -10.55
N MET A 30 24.68 -7.09 -9.39
CA MET A 30 24.57 -8.23 -8.49
C MET A 30 23.15 -8.79 -8.58
N PRO A 31 22.95 -10.02 -9.08
CA PRO A 31 21.62 -10.60 -9.19
C PRO A 31 21.09 -10.99 -7.81
N ILE A 32 20.05 -10.27 -7.37
CA ILE A 32 19.42 -10.43 -6.07
C ILE A 32 17.90 -10.34 -6.27
N LYS A 33 17.13 -11.16 -5.52
CA LYS A 33 15.66 -11.06 -5.52
C LYS A 33 15.24 -9.81 -4.77
N LEU A 34 14.83 -8.77 -5.49
CA LEU A 34 14.53 -7.43 -4.95
C LEU A 34 13.02 -7.16 -4.83
N GLY A 35 12.21 -8.14 -4.41
CA GLY A 35 10.79 -7.94 -4.12
C GLY A 35 10.03 -7.20 -5.23
N SER A 36 9.67 -5.94 -4.99
CA SER A 36 8.92 -5.07 -5.91
C SER A 36 9.78 -4.22 -6.85
N PHE A 37 11.10 -4.30 -6.77
CA PHE A 37 12.03 -3.49 -7.55
C PHE A 37 12.79 -4.38 -8.53
N ASP A 38 12.97 -3.90 -9.76
CA ASP A 38 13.72 -4.64 -10.78
C ASP A 38 15.24 -4.44 -10.61
N ILE A 39 15.66 -3.19 -10.34
CA ILE A 39 17.06 -2.79 -10.24
C ILE A 39 17.21 -1.78 -9.11
N VAL A 40 18.27 -1.95 -8.31
CA VAL A 40 18.74 -0.93 -7.36
C VAL A 40 20.09 -0.43 -7.83
N ILE A 41 20.20 0.87 -8.06
CA ILE A 41 21.45 1.52 -8.44
C ILE A 41 22.23 1.85 -7.18
N GLY A 42 23.45 1.31 -7.09
CA GLY A 42 24.36 1.52 -5.98
C GLY A 42 25.04 2.88 -6.00
N MET A 43 25.64 3.23 -4.85
CA MET A 43 26.42 4.46 -4.70
C MET A 43 27.71 4.45 -5.51
N ASP A 44 28.26 3.27 -5.79
CA ASP A 44 29.43 3.07 -6.64
C ASP A 44 29.18 3.57 -8.07
N TRP A 45 28.05 3.17 -8.65
CA TRP A 45 27.64 3.64 -9.97
C TRP A 45 27.34 5.14 -9.98
N LEU A 46 26.62 5.64 -8.97
CA LEU A 46 26.33 7.06 -8.82
C LEU A 46 27.61 7.90 -8.72
N SER A 47 28.60 7.41 -7.97
CA SER A 47 29.90 8.08 -7.84
C SER A 47 30.71 8.03 -9.12
N LYS A 48 30.71 6.90 -9.85
CA LYS A 48 31.42 6.74 -11.13
C LYS A 48 30.99 7.78 -12.16
N TYR A 49 29.70 8.11 -12.19
CA TYR A 49 29.13 9.08 -13.13
C TYR A 49 28.84 10.44 -12.50
N HIS A 50 29.43 10.74 -11.33
CA HIS A 50 29.27 12.02 -10.62
C HIS A 50 27.81 12.47 -10.45
N ALA A 51 26.91 11.51 -10.24
CA ALA A 51 25.49 11.74 -10.12
C ALA A 51 25.18 12.57 -8.87
N LYS A 52 24.31 13.59 -9.02
CA LYS A 52 23.84 14.45 -7.93
C LYS A 52 22.37 14.18 -7.66
N ILE A 53 22.05 13.81 -6.43
CA ILE A 53 20.67 13.61 -6.00
C ILE A 53 20.14 14.91 -5.39
N LEU A 54 19.23 15.58 -6.10
CA LEU A 54 18.56 16.78 -5.64
C LEU A 54 17.25 16.37 -4.95
N ARG A 55 17.27 16.38 -3.62
CA ARG A 55 16.17 15.86 -2.79
C ARG A 55 14.90 16.68 -2.94
N ASP A 56 15.02 18.01 -2.99
CA ASP A 56 13.88 18.92 -3.01
C ASP A 56 13.06 18.76 -4.29
N GLU A 57 13.74 18.54 -5.42
CA GLU A 57 13.12 18.34 -6.72
C GLU A 57 12.82 16.86 -7.03
N LYS A 58 13.26 15.93 -6.17
CA LYS A 58 13.21 14.48 -6.39
C LYS A 58 13.81 14.10 -7.77
N VAL A 59 14.97 14.68 -8.10
CA VAL A 59 15.66 14.41 -9.37
C VAL A 59 17.09 13.92 -9.15
N VAL A 60 17.59 13.16 -10.11
CA VAL A 60 19.00 12.75 -10.20
C VAL A 60 19.60 13.40 -11.43
N HIS A 61 20.66 14.19 -11.24
CA HIS A 61 21.44 14.81 -12.29
C HIS A 61 22.68 13.98 -12.58
N ILE A 62 22.87 13.59 -13.83
CA ILE A 62 24.07 12.87 -14.28
C ILE A 62 24.77 13.73 -15.33
N PRO A 63 25.94 14.31 -15.03
CA PRO A 63 26.71 15.04 -16.03
C PRO A 63 27.28 14.06 -17.07
N ILE A 64 27.08 14.37 -18.35
CA ILE A 64 27.67 13.66 -19.47
C ILE A 64 28.29 14.69 -20.40
N ASP A 65 29.61 14.67 -20.50
CA ASP A 65 30.39 15.62 -21.31
C ASP A 65 30.00 17.09 -21.03
N SER A 66 29.22 17.70 -21.93
CA SER A 66 28.74 19.09 -21.81
C SER A 66 27.26 19.22 -21.43
N GLU A 67 26.54 18.10 -21.29
CA GLU A 67 25.12 18.05 -20.98
C GLU A 67 24.86 17.42 -19.61
N THR A 68 23.66 17.59 -19.08
CA THR A 68 23.24 16.96 -17.81
C THR A 68 21.93 16.24 -18.01
N PHE A 69 21.93 14.94 -17.76
CA PHE A 69 20.75 14.10 -17.80
C PHE A 69 19.98 14.27 -16.50
N ILE A 70 18.68 14.57 -16.60
CA ILE A 70 17.80 14.79 -15.47
C ILE A 70 16.79 13.66 -15.41
N ILE A 71 16.91 12.81 -14.39
CA ILE A 71 15.97 11.73 -14.13
C ILE A 71 15.03 12.19 -13.03
N ARG A 72 13.75 12.36 -13.35
CA ARG A 72 12.71 12.70 -12.37
C ARG A 72 12.10 11.44 -11.78
N VAL A 73 12.00 11.39 -10.46
CA VAL A 73 11.23 10.34 -9.78
C VAL A 73 9.75 10.61 -10.01
N MET A 74 9.11 9.76 -10.82
CA MET A 74 7.65 9.79 -10.96
C MET A 74 7.03 8.88 -9.90
N GLU A 75 6.13 9.43 -9.10
CA GLU A 75 5.28 8.62 -8.24
C GLU A 75 4.30 7.87 -9.16
N LYS A 76 4.45 6.55 -9.23
CA LYS A 76 3.45 5.70 -9.86
C LYS A 76 2.19 5.84 -9.01
N LYS A 77 1.25 6.69 -9.45
CA LYS A 77 -0.13 6.64 -8.93
C LYS A 77 -0.53 5.18 -9.07
N LYS A 78 -1.03 4.57 -7.98
CA LYS A 78 -1.63 3.25 -8.04
C LYS A 78 -2.73 3.31 -9.11
N SER A 79 -2.40 2.89 -10.33
CA SER A 79 -3.37 2.66 -11.38
C SER A 79 -4.16 1.46 -10.92
N ASP A 80 -5.39 1.72 -10.49
CA ASP A 80 -6.39 0.78 -9.98
C ASP A 80 -5.78 -0.37 -9.17
N GLU A 81 -5.68 -0.16 -7.85
CA GLU A 81 -5.77 -1.31 -6.94
C GLU A 81 -6.89 -2.20 -7.45
N LYS A 82 -6.57 -3.48 -7.72
CA LYS A 82 -7.54 -4.48 -8.19
C LYS A 82 -8.82 -4.25 -7.42
N ARG A 83 -9.81 -3.74 -8.13
CA ARG A 83 -11.07 -3.32 -7.53
C ARG A 83 -11.70 -4.60 -6.98
N ILE A 84 -12.42 -4.52 -5.87
CA ILE A 84 -13.12 -5.70 -5.35
C ILE A 84 -14.08 -6.23 -6.43
N GLU A 85 -14.55 -5.32 -7.27
CA GLU A 85 -15.31 -5.55 -8.51
C GLU A 85 -14.58 -6.40 -9.57
N ASP A 86 -13.26 -6.60 -9.49
CA ASP A 86 -12.50 -7.46 -10.42
C ASP A 86 -12.46 -8.93 -9.97
N ILE A 87 -12.86 -9.22 -8.73
CA ILE A 87 -12.90 -10.58 -8.20
C ILE A 87 -14.08 -11.33 -8.85
N PRO A 88 -13.89 -12.49 -9.50
CA PRO A 88 -14.94 -13.20 -10.23
C PRO A 88 -16.23 -13.42 -9.44
N VAL A 89 -16.12 -13.81 -8.16
CA VAL A 89 -17.28 -14.03 -7.29
C VAL A 89 -18.05 -12.75 -6.97
N VAL A 90 -17.37 -11.61 -6.88
CA VAL A 90 -18.03 -10.31 -6.62
C VAL A 90 -18.79 -9.83 -7.85
N ARG A 91 -18.25 -10.11 -9.05
CA ARG A 91 -18.91 -9.80 -10.34
C ARG A 91 -20.17 -10.63 -10.55
N GLU A 92 -20.16 -11.87 -10.09
CA GLU A 92 -21.30 -12.79 -10.19
C GLU A 92 -22.43 -12.41 -9.23
N PHE A 93 -22.11 -11.77 -8.10
CA PHE A 93 -23.08 -11.40 -7.06
C PHE A 93 -22.95 -9.92 -6.62
N PRO A 94 -23.23 -8.95 -7.50
CA PRO A 94 -23.09 -7.52 -7.16
C PRO A 94 -24.04 -7.08 -6.04
N ASP A 95 -25.19 -7.74 -5.88
CA ASP A 95 -26.20 -7.41 -4.86
C ASP A 95 -25.82 -7.89 -3.45
N ILE A 96 -24.89 -8.85 -3.34
CA ILE A 96 -24.39 -9.37 -2.05
C ILE A 96 -23.26 -8.50 -1.51
N PHE A 97 -22.52 -7.83 -2.40
CA PHE A 97 -21.40 -6.94 -2.06
C PHE A 97 -21.67 -5.48 -2.49
N PRO A 98 -22.77 -4.85 -2.04
CA PRO A 98 -23.07 -3.48 -2.41
C PRO A 98 -22.02 -2.52 -1.83
N LYS A 99 -21.71 -1.45 -2.58
CA LYS A 99 -20.74 -0.42 -2.17
C LYS A 99 -21.12 0.27 -0.86
N ASP A 100 -22.42 0.34 -0.59
CA ASP A 100 -23.01 0.83 0.65
C ASP A 100 -23.87 -0.28 1.29
N LEU A 101 -23.73 -0.50 2.59
CA LEU A 101 -24.54 -1.49 3.31
C LEU A 101 -26.02 -1.07 3.29
N PRO A 102 -26.97 -1.98 2.99
CA PRO A 102 -28.39 -1.69 3.00
C PRO A 102 -28.90 -1.60 4.44
N GLY A 103 -28.65 -0.46 5.09
CA GLY A 103 -29.27 -0.03 6.34
C GLY A 103 -29.39 -1.09 7.45
N LEU A 104 -30.45 -0.97 8.24
CA LEU A 104 -30.87 -2.05 9.15
C LEU A 104 -31.36 -3.23 8.30
N PRO A 105 -31.07 -4.48 8.70
CA PRO A 105 -31.64 -5.63 8.01
C PRO A 105 -33.15 -5.48 7.97
N LEU A 106 -33.77 -5.81 6.82
CA LEU A 106 -35.23 -5.88 6.72
C LEU A 106 -35.80 -6.66 7.91
N ILE A 107 -37.01 -6.28 8.33
CA ILE A 107 -37.81 -6.99 9.34
C ILE A 107 -37.67 -8.48 9.06
N ARG A 108 -36.96 -9.19 9.93
CA ARG A 108 -36.71 -10.62 9.76
C ARG A 108 -38.04 -11.32 10.01
N GLN A 109 -38.40 -12.27 9.15
CA GLN A 109 -39.60 -13.09 9.36
C GLN A 109 -39.52 -13.98 10.61
N VAL A 110 -38.33 -14.14 11.17
CA VAL A 110 -38.05 -14.92 12.38
C VAL A 110 -37.54 -14.00 13.47
N GLU A 111 -38.21 -14.03 14.62
CA GLU A 111 -37.79 -13.36 15.84
C GLU A 111 -36.67 -14.17 16.51
N PHE A 112 -35.57 -13.51 16.86
CA PHE A 112 -34.46 -14.16 17.55
C PHE A 112 -34.67 -14.01 19.05
N GLN A 113 -34.95 -15.12 19.73
CA GLN A 113 -35.02 -15.16 21.19
C GLN A 113 -33.63 -15.45 21.76
N ILE A 114 -33.20 -14.68 22.76
CA ILE A 114 -31.99 -14.98 23.53
C ILE A 114 -32.44 -15.73 24.78
N ASP A 115 -32.26 -17.05 24.77
CA ASP A 115 -32.57 -17.87 25.93
C ASP A 115 -31.52 -17.64 27.03
N LEU A 116 -32.00 -17.20 28.20
CA LEU A 116 -31.16 -17.06 29.37
C LEU A 116 -31.16 -18.37 30.16
N ILE A 117 -29.99 -18.75 30.66
CA ILE A 117 -29.90 -19.81 31.66
C ILE A 117 -30.69 -19.34 32.90
N PRO A 118 -31.61 -20.16 33.45
CA PRO A 118 -32.37 -19.78 34.64
C PRO A 118 -31.43 -19.30 35.75
N ARG A 119 -31.77 -18.16 36.38
CA ARG A 119 -30.98 -17.47 37.42
C ARG A 119 -29.76 -16.67 36.94
N ALA A 120 -29.50 -16.59 35.63
CA ALA A 120 -28.51 -15.66 35.09
C ALA A 120 -28.98 -14.20 35.28
N ALA A 121 -28.14 -13.36 35.90
CA ALA A 121 -28.39 -11.93 36.01
C ALA A 121 -27.81 -11.18 34.79
N PRO A 122 -28.46 -10.10 34.31
CA PRO A 122 -27.90 -9.26 33.27
C PRO A 122 -26.52 -8.72 33.66
N VAL A 123 -25.59 -8.74 32.72
CA VAL A 123 -24.24 -8.23 32.96
C VAL A 123 -24.21 -6.72 32.72
N ALA A 124 -24.08 -5.94 33.79
CA ALA A 124 -23.78 -4.51 33.71
C ALA A 124 -22.27 -4.30 33.90
N ARG A 125 -21.59 -3.73 32.90
CA ARG A 125 -20.18 -3.32 32.98
C ARG A 125 -20.06 -1.83 32.73
N ALA A 126 -19.13 -1.18 33.44
CA ALA A 126 -18.80 0.21 33.15
C ALA A 126 -18.28 0.33 31.71
N PRO A 127 -18.65 1.40 30.97
CA PRO A 127 -18.11 1.65 29.63
C PRO A 127 -16.58 1.72 29.66
N TYR A 128 -15.95 1.19 28.60
CA TYR A 128 -14.51 1.32 28.44
C TYR A 128 -14.12 2.79 28.24
N ARG A 129 -12.93 3.18 28.71
CA ARG A 129 -12.42 4.54 28.50
C ARG A 129 -11.95 4.67 27.05
N LEU A 130 -12.61 5.54 26.30
CA LEU A 130 -12.25 5.87 24.92
C LEU A 130 -11.51 7.20 24.85
N ALA A 131 -10.55 7.31 23.93
CA ALA A 131 -9.93 8.60 23.61
C ALA A 131 -10.96 9.53 22.92
N PRO A 132 -10.77 10.86 22.94
CA PRO A 132 -11.70 11.81 22.31
C PRO A 132 -11.96 11.52 20.82
N SER A 133 -10.96 11.08 20.07
CA SER A 133 -11.09 10.69 18.65
C SER A 133 -11.99 9.47 18.46
N GLU A 134 -11.82 8.44 19.29
CA GLU A 134 -12.65 7.23 19.25
C GLU A 134 -14.11 7.53 19.64
N MET A 135 -14.32 8.42 20.62
CA MET A 135 -15.65 8.87 21.02
C MET A 135 -16.35 9.66 19.89
N GLN A 136 -15.61 10.52 19.19
CA GLN A 136 -16.11 11.25 18.04
C GLN A 136 -16.49 10.31 16.88
N GLU A 137 -15.67 9.32 16.59
CA GLU A 137 -16.00 8.28 15.60
C GLU A 137 -17.24 7.47 15.99
N LEU A 138 -17.36 7.08 17.25
CA LEU A 138 -18.51 6.33 17.75
C LEU A 138 -19.80 7.15 17.65
N SER A 139 -19.74 8.43 18.01
CA SER A 139 -20.87 9.35 17.89
C SER A 139 -21.31 9.51 16.43
N ASN A 140 -20.35 9.75 15.53
CA ASN A 140 -20.62 9.87 14.09
C ASN A 140 -21.24 8.60 13.49
N LYS A 141 -20.80 7.41 13.92
CA LYS A 141 -21.40 6.13 13.51
C LYS A 141 -22.82 5.95 14.06
N THR A 142 -23.09 6.44 15.27
CA THR A 142 -24.39 6.30 15.94
C THR A 142 -25.41 7.28 15.36
N LEU A 143 -25.05 8.55 15.16
CA LEU A 143 -25.93 9.58 14.60
C LEU A 143 -26.34 9.29 13.15
N LYS A 144 -25.43 8.68 12.36
CA LYS A 144 -25.74 8.23 10.99
C LYS A 144 -26.75 7.06 10.94
N LYS A 145 -26.93 6.31 12.03
CA LYS A 145 -27.91 5.21 12.13
C LYS A 145 -29.32 5.67 12.51
N THR A 146 -29.48 6.86 13.10
CA THR A 146 -30.77 7.35 13.61
C THR A 146 -31.51 8.26 12.62
N LEU A 147 -30.85 8.71 11.54
CA LEU A 147 -31.39 9.68 10.57
C LEU A 147 -31.64 9.11 9.17
N LYS A 148 -31.77 7.78 9.00
CA LYS A 148 -32.09 7.17 7.71
C LYS A 148 -33.15 6.08 7.84
#